data_AF-A0A0J1H167-F1
#
_entry.id   AF-A0A0J1H167-F1
#
_cell.length_a   1.000
_cell.length_b   1.000
_cell.length_c   1.000
_cell.angle_alpha   90.00
_cell.angle_beta   90.00
_cell.angle_gamma   90.00
#
_symmetry.space_group_name_H-M   'P 1'
#
loop_
_entity.id
_entity.type
_entity.pdbx_description
1 polymer ?
#
loop_
_entity_poly.entity_id
_entity_poly.type
_entity_poly.pdbx_seq_one_letter_code
_entity_poly.pdbx_strand_id
1 'polypeptide(L)'
;MTIVQASLTVPAHLLPGGIQPSAAEFGFSSVTKTRIKHDSPLGLTQFVFHRPKRILDDQSFESAIHQFMLHLAQGTPCQVEKSFTHSHQLECLSYHMNEGEVIRSEAQWLI
;
A
#
# COMPACT_ATOMS: atom_id res chain seq x y z
N MET A 1 -9.16 -2.39 16.70
CA MET A 1 -7.84 -1.76 16.48
C MET A 1 -7.99 -0.74 15.36
N THR A 2 -7.38 0.43 15.46
CA THR A 2 -7.50 1.49 14.44
C THR A 2 -6.17 1.77 13.79
N ILE A 3 -6.15 1.93 12.46
CA ILE A 3 -4.94 2.27 11.72
C ILE A 3 -4.60 3.75 11.97
N VAL A 4 -3.35 4.03 12.35
CA VAL A 4 -2.83 5.40 12.54
C VAL A 4 -2.02 5.89 11.35
N GLN A 5 -1.38 4.96 10.65
CA GLN A 5 -0.54 5.21 9.49
C GLN A 5 -0.50 3.95 8.63
N ALA A 6 -0.37 4.15 7.32
CA ALA A 6 -0.05 3.05 6.41
C ALA A 6 0.94 3.49 5.35
N SER A 7 1.73 2.55 4.83
CA SER A 7 2.60 2.72 3.67
C SER A 7 2.18 1.72 2.58
N LEU A 8 2.36 2.12 1.33
CA LEU A 8 2.13 1.31 0.14
C LEU A 8 3.36 1.46 -0.77
N THR A 9 4.12 0.39 -0.95
CA THR A 9 5.35 0.36 -1.73
C THR A 9 5.15 -0.49 -2.97
N VAL A 10 5.45 0.08 -4.13
CA VAL A 10 5.30 -0.56 -5.44
C VAL A 10 6.51 -0.27 -6.33
N PRO A 11 6.85 -1.16 -7.28
CA PRO A 11 7.87 -0.86 -8.28
C PRO A 11 7.46 0.33 -9.15
N ALA A 12 8.34 1.33 -9.24
CA ALA A 12 8.05 2.60 -9.90
C ALA A 12 7.74 2.47 -11.40
N HIS A 13 8.28 1.42 -12.04
CA HIS A 13 8.07 1.12 -13.45
C HIS A 13 6.76 0.38 -13.75
N LEU A 14 6.11 -0.18 -12.72
CA LEU A 14 4.81 -0.87 -12.83
C LEU A 14 3.64 0.03 -12.38
N LEU A 15 3.95 1.22 -11.87
CA LEU A 15 2.94 2.24 -11.65
C LEU A 15 2.45 2.75 -13.01
N PRO A 16 1.15 2.60 -13.34
CA PRO A 16 0.58 3.21 -14.53
C PRO A 16 0.82 4.72 -14.48
N GLY A 17 1.33 5.29 -15.58
CA GLY A 17 1.67 6.70 -15.67
C GLY A 17 0.48 7.60 -15.34
N GLY A 18 0.41 8.07 -14.10
CA GLY A 18 -0.64 8.99 -13.63
C GLY A 18 -1.53 8.45 -12.51
N ILE A 19 -1.54 7.13 -12.24
CA ILE A 19 -2.34 6.57 -11.16
C ILE A 19 -1.58 6.70 -9.84
N GLN A 20 -2.12 7.47 -8.92
CA GLN A 20 -1.61 7.63 -7.55
C GLN A 20 -2.76 7.34 -6.58
N PRO A 21 -2.52 6.59 -5.50
CA PRO A 21 -3.55 6.32 -4.52
C PRO A 21 -4.01 7.63 -3.88
N SER A 22 -5.32 7.85 -3.81
CA SER A 22 -5.89 9.01 -3.14
C SER A 22 -5.91 8.79 -1.64
N ALA A 23 -5.39 9.75 -0.86
CA ALA A 23 -5.50 9.69 0.59
C ALA A 23 -6.96 9.50 1.05
N ALA A 24 -7.90 10.15 0.37
CA ALA A 24 -9.31 10.10 0.73
C ALA A 24 -9.93 8.71 0.51
N GLU A 25 -9.56 8.01 -0.56
CA GLU A 25 -10.04 6.65 -0.86
C GLU A 25 -9.55 5.64 0.17
N PHE A 26 -8.33 5.84 0.68
CA PHE A 26 -7.74 5.01 1.73
C PHE A 26 -8.16 5.44 3.15
N GLY A 27 -9.05 6.43 3.30
CA GLY A 27 -9.56 6.88 4.61
C GLY A 27 -8.63 7.85 5.37
N PHE A 28 -7.63 8.42 4.70
CA PHE A 28 -6.64 9.36 5.23
C PHE A 28 -6.84 10.79 4.73
N SER A 29 -6.21 11.74 5.41
CA SER A 29 -6.26 13.16 5.05
C SER A 29 -5.17 13.57 4.07
N SER A 30 -4.04 12.87 4.07
CA SER A 30 -2.90 13.19 3.22
C SER A 30 -2.12 11.93 2.88
N VAL A 31 -1.50 11.94 1.70
CA VAL A 31 -0.57 10.91 1.24
C VAL A 31 0.69 11.60 0.72
N THR A 32 1.85 11.05 1.07
CA THR A 32 3.15 11.53 0.61
C THR A 32 3.76 10.49 -0.31
N LYS A 33 4.21 10.90 -1.50
CA LYS A 33 4.92 10.03 -2.45
C LYS A 33 6.43 10.22 -2.32
N THR A 34 7.14 9.13 -2.07
CA THR A 34 8.61 9.12 -1.98
C THR A 34 9.16 8.06 -2.92
N ARG A 35 10.17 8.42 -3.73
CA ARG A 35 10.91 7.44 -4.52
C ARG A 35 12.03 6.86 -3.66
N ILE A 36 11.97 5.58 -3.36
CA ILE A 36 13.02 4.88 -2.61
C ILE A 36 14.10 4.49 -3.63
N LYS A 37 15.29 5.08 -3.47
CA LYS A 37 16.50 4.62 -4.13
C LYS A 37 17.05 3.47 -3.29
N HIS A 38 16.56 2.26 -3.55
CA HIS A 38 17.19 1.06 -3.01
C HIS A 38 18.31 0.62 -3.96
N ASP A 39 19.26 -0.19 -3.49
CA ASP A 39 20.29 -0.83 -4.34
C ASP A 39 19.70 -1.85 -5.34
N SER A 40 18.37 -2.02 -5.37
CA SER A 40 17.68 -2.81 -6.37
C SER A 40 17.66 -2.06 -7.71
N PRO A 41 17.91 -2.74 -8.85
CA PRO A 41 17.81 -2.14 -10.18
C PRO A 41 16.39 -1.62 -10.49
N LEU A 42 15.39 -2.08 -9.74
CA LEU A 42 14.00 -1.67 -9.87
C LEU A 42 13.72 -0.56 -8.86
N GLY A 43 13.72 0.70 -9.31
CA GLY A 43 13.36 1.82 -8.45
C GLY A 43 11.97 1.61 -7.82
N LEU A 44 11.84 1.85 -6.51
CA LEU A 44 10.58 1.69 -5.78
C LEU A 44 9.92 3.05 -5.52
N THR A 45 8.60 3.06 -5.44
CA THR A 45 7.80 4.21 -5.04
C THR A 45 7.00 3.82 -3.81
N GLN A 46 7.11 4.61 -2.75
CA GLN A 46 6.35 4.46 -1.53
C GLN A 46 5.36 5.60 -1.39
N PHE A 47 4.11 5.26 -1.05
CA PHE A 47 3.06 6.18 -0.67
C PHE A 47 2.79 6.03 0.82
N VAL A 48 2.99 7.09 1.60
CA VAL A 48 2.77 7.08 3.05
C VAL A 48 1.52 7.88 3.36
N PHE A 49 0.53 7.21 3.95
CA PHE A 49 -0.76 7.78 4.31
C PHE A 49 -0.74 8.27 5.76
N HIS A 50 -1.13 9.52 5.97
CA HIS A 50 -1.11 10.17 7.27
C HIS A 50 -2.48 10.73 7.66
N ARG A 51 -2.69 10.90 8.97
CA ARG A 51 -3.86 11.55 9.55
C ARG A 51 -5.17 10.86 9.12
N PRO A 52 -5.51 9.69 9.69
CA PRO A 52 -6.77 9.01 9.40
C PRO A 52 -7.96 9.95 9.69
N LYS A 53 -8.93 10.02 8.79
CA LYS A 53 -10.05 10.98 8.88
C LYS A 53 -11.10 10.60 9.94
N ARG A 54 -11.19 9.33 10.31
CA ARG A 54 -12.13 8.74 11.29
C ARG A 54 -11.49 7.51 11.95
N ILE A 55 -12.25 6.77 12.76
CA ILE A 55 -11.93 5.38 13.13
C ILE A 55 -11.83 4.59 11.82
N LEU A 56 -10.61 4.46 11.29
CA LEU A 56 -10.32 3.67 10.11
C LEU A 56 -10.14 2.22 10.57
N ASP A 57 -11.16 1.41 10.30
CA ASP A 57 -11.07 -0.04 10.44
C ASP A 57 -10.24 -0.65 9.31
N ASP A 58 -9.73 -1.85 9.59
CA ASP A 58 -8.84 -2.56 8.68
C ASP A 58 -9.54 -2.96 7.37
N GLN A 59 -10.83 -3.33 7.44
CA GLN A 59 -11.60 -3.78 6.28
C GLN A 59 -11.76 -2.69 5.22
N SER A 60 -12.04 -1.45 5.64
CA SER A 60 -12.17 -0.31 4.74
C SER A 60 -10.86 -0.02 4.00
N PHE A 61 -9.73 -0.14 4.71
CA PHE A 61 -8.41 0.05 4.13
C PHE A 61 -8.03 -1.08 3.16
N GLU A 62 -8.31 -2.33 3.52
CA GLU A 62 -8.13 -3.51 2.64
C GLU A 62 -8.94 -3.39 1.34
N SER A 63 -10.19 -2.91 1.43
CA SER A 63 -11.02 -2.67 0.25
C SER A 63 -10.40 -1.62 -0.68
N ALA A 64 -9.87 -0.53 -0.12
CA ALA A 64 -9.18 0.50 -0.90
C ALA A 64 -7.90 -0.03 -1.58
N ILE A 65 -7.12 -0.88 -0.90
CA ILE A 65 -5.97 -1.58 -1.50
C ILE A 65 -6.44 -2.44 -2.68
N HIS A 66 -7.46 -3.26 -2.49
CA HIS A 66 -7.96 -4.14 -3.53
C HIS A 66 -8.38 -3.35 -4.78
N GLN A 67 -9.14 -2.26 -4.60
CA GLN A 67 -9.53 -1.37 -5.69
C GLN A 67 -8.32 -0.74 -6.37
N PHE A 68 -7.32 -0.29 -5.63
CA PHE A 68 -6.09 0.26 -6.20
C PHE A 68 -5.32 -0.80 -7.02
N MET A 69 -5.18 -2.02 -6.51
CA MET A 69 -4.47 -3.12 -7.18
C MET A 69 -5.10 -3.51 -8.52
N LEU A 70 -6.43 -3.39 -8.66
CA LEU A 70 -7.13 -3.64 -9.93
C LEU A 70 -6.70 -2.66 -11.04
N HIS A 71 -6.17 -1.49 -10.70
CA HIS A 71 -5.66 -0.53 -11.67
C HIS A 71 -4.21 -0.80 -12.08
N LEU A 72 -3.50 -1.70 -11.38
CA LEU A 72 -2.12 -2.04 -11.66
C LEU A 72 -2.01 -3.13 -12.73
N ALA A 73 -0.84 -3.22 -13.35
CA ALA A 73 -0.55 -4.30 -14.29
C ALA A 73 -0.57 -5.67 -13.59
N GLN A 74 -0.94 -6.73 -14.31
CA GLN A 74 -0.83 -8.10 -13.82
C GLN A 74 0.58 -8.41 -13.32
N GLY A 75 0.68 -9.13 -12.20
CA GLY A 75 1.94 -9.46 -11.57
C GLY A 75 2.61 -8.31 -10.82
N THR A 76 1.99 -7.13 -10.70
CA THR A 76 2.58 -6.02 -9.93
C THR A 76 2.64 -6.38 -8.45
N PRO A 77 3.85 -6.52 -7.87
CA PRO A 77 3.97 -6.72 -6.43
C PRO A 77 3.77 -5.39 -5.72
N CYS A 78 3.13 -5.45 -4.57
CA CYS A 78 2.84 -4.32 -3.72
C CYS A 78 3.05 -4.73 -2.27
N GLN A 79 3.77 -3.92 -1.50
CA GLN A 79 3.97 -4.14 -0.08
C GLN A 79 3.22 -3.08 0.70
N VAL A 80 2.48 -3.49 1.72
CA VAL A 80 1.71 -2.60 2.59
C VAL A 80 2.23 -2.77 4.01
N GLU A 81 2.52 -1.67 4.67
CA GLU A 81 2.79 -1.67 6.10
C GLU A 81 1.72 -0.84 6.81
N LYS A 82 1.15 -1.37 7.89
CA LYS A 82 0.15 -0.67 8.70
C LYS A 82 0.67 -0.54 10.12
N SER A 83 0.39 0.60 10.74
CA SER A 83 0.65 0.86 12.14
C SER A 83 -0.68 1.12 12.86
N PHE A 84 -0.84 0.56 14.06
CA PHE A 84 -2.10 0.62 14.82
C PHE A 84 -1.97 1.40 16.14
N THR A 85 -3.09 1.89 16.67
CA THR A 85 -3.16 2.65 17.94
C THR A 85 -2.86 1.83 19.20
N HIS A 86 -3.12 0.53 19.19
CA HIS A 86 -2.98 -0.35 20.36
C HIS A 86 -1.95 -1.42 20.09
N SER A 87 -0.96 -1.51 20.98
CA SER A 87 0.30 -2.24 20.84
C SER A 87 1.16 -1.67 19.69
N HIS A 88 2.48 -1.68 19.82
CA HIS A 88 3.42 -1.36 18.74
C HIS A 88 3.35 -2.41 17.60
N GLN A 89 2.15 -2.87 17.25
CA GLN A 89 1.88 -3.84 16.22
C GLN A 89 2.05 -3.15 14.88
N LEU A 90 3.08 -3.58 14.18
CA LEU A 90 3.32 -3.30 12.79
C LEU A 90 2.83 -4.52 12.01
N GLU A 91 1.91 -4.33 11.08
CA GLU A 91 1.53 -5.38 10.14
C GLU A 91 2.21 -5.10 8.82
N CYS A 92 2.87 -6.10 8.23
CA CYS A 92 3.48 -6.02 6.92
C CYS A 92 2.92 -7.12 6.03
N LEU A 93 2.32 -6.72 4.91
CA LEU A 93 1.62 -7.61 3.99
C LEU A 93 2.14 -7.41 2.58
N SER A 94 2.21 -8.50 1.81
CA SER A 94 2.48 -8.46 0.38
C SER A 94 1.21 -8.75 -0.39
N TYR A 95 0.96 -7.95 -1.41
CA TYR A 95 -0.13 -8.08 -2.37
C TYR A 95 0.46 -8.25 -3.76
N HIS A 96 -0.14 -9.12 -4.55
CA HIS A 96 0.16 -9.18 -5.99
C HIS A 96 -1.12 -9.52 -6.75
N MET A 97 -1.20 -9.02 -7.97
CA MET A 97 -2.35 -9.29 -8.84
C MET A 97 -2.05 -10.50 -9.71
N ASN A 98 -2.86 -11.55 -9.61
CA ASN A 98 -2.73 -12.78 -10.40
C ASN A 98 -4.07 -13.11 -11.05
N GLU A 99 -4.09 -13.24 -12.38
CA GLU A 99 -5.30 -13.60 -13.16
C GLU A 99 -6.56 -12.77 -12.85
N GLY A 100 -6.40 -11.51 -12.43
CA GLY A 100 -7.53 -10.63 -12.07
C GLY A 100 -7.97 -10.71 -10.60
N GLU A 101 -7.31 -11.55 -9.80
CA GLU A 101 -7.51 -11.65 -8.36
C GLU A 101 -6.35 -10.98 -7.60
N VAL A 102 -6.66 -10.34 -6.47
CA VAL A 102 -5.66 -9.77 -5.57
C VAL A 102 -5.32 -10.81 -4.52
N ILE A 103 -4.09 -11.32 -4.56
CA ILE A 103 -3.60 -12.31 -3.60
C ILE A 103 -2.85 -11.57 -2.48
N ARG A 104 -3.26 -11.82 -1.24
CA ARG A 104 -2.60 -11.34 -0.01
C ARG A 104 -1.75 -12.45 0.60
N SER A 105 -0.51 -12.15 0.96
CA SER A 105 0.39 -13.03 1.72
C SER A 105 1.08 -12.27 2.85
N GLU A 106 1.64 -12.99 3.82
CA GLU A 106 2.61 -12.39 4.74
C GLU A 106 3.80 -11.85 3.95
N ALA A 107 4.35 -10.71 4.40
CA ALA A 107 5.37 -10.02 3.63
C ALA A 107 6.67 -10.81 3.54
N GLN A 108 7.01 -11.23 2.31
CA GLN A 108 8.37 -11.53 1.92
C GLN A 108 8.95 -10.25 1.32
N TRP A 109 10.04 -9.76 1.91
CA TRP A 109 10.74 -8.59 1.40
C TRP A 109 10.98 -8.73 -0.11
N LEU A 110 10.66 -7.67 -0.86
CA LEU A 110 11.08 -7.54 -2.26
C LEU A 110 12.62 -7.34 -2.28
N ILE A 111 13.38 -8.42 -2.07
CA ILE A 111 14.85 -8.45 -2.16
C ILE A 111 15.26 -8.85 -3.57
#